data_AF-A0A183J1G4-F1
#
_entry.id   AF-A0A183J1G4-F1
#
_cell.length_a   1.000
_cell.length_b   1.000
_cell.length_c   1.000
_cell.angle_alpha   90.00
_cell.angle_beta   90.00
_cell.angle_gamma   90.00
#
_symmetry.space_group_name_H-M   'P 1'
#
loop_
_entity.id
_entity.type
_entity.pdbx_description
1 polymer ?
#
loop_
_entity_poly.entity_id
_entity_poly.type
_entity_poly.pdbx_seq_one_letter_code
_entity_poly.pdbx_strand_id
1 'polypeptide(L)'
;MTELVSGNILLDNVDVSLVDLSVLRSRIAIIPQSPVLCNGTVLDNLMIGNQCTENIVKETIDRFNFADAINNIGGLNRMIGEGGAGLSFGERQVICLLRAMISHAKVIFVSFNFSTGTRKMLC
;
A
#
# COMPACT_ATOMS: atom_id res chain seq x y z
N MET A 1 14.39 1.10 -14.88
CA MET A 1 13.95 -0.30 -15.04
C MET A 1 15.23 -1.10 -15.26
N THR A 2 15.59 -1.95 -14.31
CA THR A 2 16.83 -2.75 -14.33
C THR A 2 16.52 -4.16 -14.79
N GLU A 3 17.34 -4.70 -15.69
CA GLU A 3 17.25 -6.10 -16.11
C GLU A 3 17.84 -7.03 -15.05
N LEU A 4 17.37 -8.29 -15.04
CA LEU A 4 17.92 -9.34 -14.18
C LEU A 4 19.39 -9.60 -14.57
N VAL A 5 20.30 -9.43 -13.62
CA VAL A 5 21.73 -9.69 -13.84
C VAL A 5 22.02 -11.20 -13.89
N SER A 6 21.29 -12.01 -13.11
CA SER A 6 21.35 -13.48 -13.15
C SER A 6 20.22 -14.11 -12.31
N GLY A 7 19.82 -15.34 -12.65
CA GLY A 7 18.82 -16.12 -11.89
C GLY A 7 17.41 -16.06 -12.49
N ASN A 8 16.46 -16.72 -11.84
CA ASN A 8 15.07 -16.82 -12.30
C ASN A 8 14.15 -16.39 -11.15
N ILE A 9 13.16 -15.55 -11.45
CA ILE A 9 12.12 -15.18 -10.49
C ILE A 9 10.91 -16.05 -10.80
N LEU A 10 10.49 -16.86 -9.84
CA LEU A 10 9.30 -17.70 -9.94
C LEU A 10 8.15 -17.02 -9.20
N LEU A 11 7.02 -16.83 -9.87
CA LEU A 11 5.76 -16.43 -9.27
C LEU A 11 4.78 -17.59 -9.42
N ASP A 12 4.35 -18.19 -8.30
CA ASP A 12 3.54 -19.42 -8.27
C ASP A 12 4.14 -20.58 -9.10
N ASN A 13 5.46 -20.77 -8.99
CA ASN A 13 6.26 -21.74 -9.79
C ASN A 13 6.30 -21.48 -11.30
N VAL A 14 5.83 -20.32 -11.78
CA VAL A 14 5.96 -19.89 -13.16
C VAL A 14 7.08 -18.87 -13.27
N ASP A 15 8.03 -19.10 -14.17
CA ASP A 15 9.10 -18.14 -14.46
C ASP A 15 8.50 -16.87 -15.06
N VAL A 16 8.77 -15.73 -14.43
CA VAL A 16 8.24 -14.43 -14.87
C VAL A 16 8.75 -14.01 -16.25
N SER A 17 9.87 -14.57 -16.73
CA SER A 17 10.38 -14.33 -18.08
C SER A 17 9.50 -14.96 -19.18
N LEU A 18 8.68 -15.94 -18.82
CA LEU A 18 7.76 -16.63 -19.72
C LEU A 18 6.37 -15.98 -19.76
N VAL A 19 6.14 -14.95 -18.93
CA VAL A 19 4.86 -14.26 -18.81
C VAL A 19 4.99 -12.88 -19.41
N ASP A 20 4.03 -12.49 -20.25
CA ASP A 20 3.97 -11.13 -20.79
C ASP A 20 3.96 -10.12 -19.64
N LEU A 21 4.85 -9.13 -19.70
CA LEU A 21 4.98 -8.09 -18.69
C LEU A 21 3.67 -7.36 -18.39
N SER A 22 2.79 -7.23 -19.39
CA SER A 22 1.46 -6.65 -19.20
C SER A 22 0.58 -7.51 -18.28
N VAL A 23 0.59 -8.82 -18.48
CA VAL A 23 -0.14 -9.79 -17.67
C VAL A 23 0.44 -9.86 -16.26
N LEU A 24 1.78 -9.88 -16.14
CA LEU A 24 2.46 -9.86 -14.84
C LEU A 24 2.12 -8.59 -14.05
N ARG A 25 2.17 -7.41 -14.70
CA ARG A 25 1.83 -6.12 -14.08
C ARG A 25 0.37 -5.99 -13.68
N SER A 26 -0.56 -6.60 -14.42
CA SER A 26 -1.97 -6.61 -14.03
C SER A 26 -2.26 -7.42 -12.75
N ARG A 27 -1.34 -8.31 -12.35
CA ARG A 27 -1.51 -9.19 -11.19
C ARG A 27 -0.68 -8.79 -9.97
N ILE A 28 0.23 -7.83 -10.13
CA ILE A 28 1.09 -7.31 -9.07
C ILE A 28 0.68 -5.86 -8.80
N ALA A 29 0.15 -5.58 -7.61
CA ALA A 29 0.01 -4.20 -7.17
C ALA A 29 1.21 -3.83 -6.29
N ILE A 30 1.95 -2.81 -6.70
CA ILE A 30 3.06 -2.29 -5.91
C ILE A 30 2.51 -1.15 -5.05
N ILE A 31 2.72 -1.26 -3.75
CA ILE A 31 2.20 -0.29 -2.79
C ILE A 31 3.40 0.36 -2.13
N PRO A 32 3.74 1.60 -2.53
CA PRO A 32 4.92 2.27 -2.01
C PRO A 32 4.72 2.60 -0.53
N GLN A 33 5.73 2.35 0.31
CA GLN A 33 5.67 2.68 1.74
C GLN A 33 5.39 4.16 2.05
N SER A 34 5.66 5.04 1.10
CA SER A 34 5.22 6.44 1.14
C SER A 34 4.21 6.66 0.02
N PRO A 35 2.89 6.57 0.31
CA PRO A 35 1.89 6.89 -0.68
C PRO A 35 2.04 8.35 -1.12
N VAL A 36 1.82 8.62 -2.41
CA VAL A 36 1.52 9.98 -2.83
C VAL A 36 0.19 10.36 -2.15
N LEU A 37 0.27 11.36 -1.28
CA LEU A 37 -0.86 11.92 -0.55
C LEU A 37 -1.16 13.30 -1.14
N CYS A 38 -2.43 13.49 -1.50
CA CYS A 38 -2.92 14.72 -2.07
C CYS A 38 -3.67 15.52 -1.01
N ASN A 39 -3.80 16.82 -1.25
CA ASN A 39 -4.71 17.65 -0.48
C ASN A 39 -6.15 17.11 -0.60
N GLY A 40 -6.83 16.91 0.52
CA GLY A 40 -8.16 16.29 0.56
C GLY A 40 -8.41 15.56 1.87
N THR A 41 -9.49 14.78 1.95
CA THR A 41 -9.81 14.00 3.14
C THR A 41 -8.99 12.70 3.22
N VAL A 42 -9.01 12.05 4.39
CA VAL A 42 -8.50 10.67 4.54
C VAL A 42 -9.23 9.72 3.58
N LEU A 43 -10.54 9.88 3.42
CA LEU A 43 -11.33 9.09 2.47
C LEU A 43 -10.86 9.30 1.03
N ASP A 44 -10.73 10.56 0.59
CA ASP A 44 -10.23 10.88 -0.76
C ASP A 44 -8.89 10.20 -0.99
N ASN A 45 -8.00 10.31 -0.02
CA ASN A 45 -6.69 9.67 -0.09
C ASN A 45 -6.81 8.14 -0.14
N LEU A 46 -7.67 7.47 0.61
CA LEU A 46 -7.82 6.01 0.54
C LEU A 46 -8.33 5.52 -0.83
N MET A 47 -9.09 6.36 -1.53
CA MET A 47 -9.67 6.04 -2.85
C MET A 47 -8.72 6.33 -4.02
N ILE A 48 -7.65 7.12 -3.84
CA ILE A 48 -6.68 7.41 -4.91
C ILE A 48 -6.10 6.11 -5.50
N GLY A 49 -6.25 5.94 -6.82
CA GLY A 49 -5.72 4.81 -7.56
C GLY A 49 -6.58 3.54 -7.49
N ASN A 50 -7.68 3.56 -6.74
CA ASN A 50 -8.62 2.46 -6.63
C ASN A 50 -9.99 2.86 -7.22
N GLN A 51 -10.56 2.03 -8.09
CA GLN A 51 -11.96 2.17 -8.46
C GLN A 51 -12.83 1.54 -7.36
N CYS A 52 -12.96 2.23 -6.23
CA CYS A 52 -13.77 1.79 -5.10
C CYS A 52 -14.81 2.86 -4.70
N THR A 53 -15.79 2.45 -3.90
CA THR A 53 -16.79 3.34 -3.29
C THR A 53 -16.49 3.52 -1.81
N GLU A 54 -17.07 4.54 -1.18
CA GLU A 54 -16.95 4.76 0.26
C GLU A 54 -17.42 3.53 1.07
N ASN A 55 -18.44 2.80 0.58
CA ASN A 55 -18.90 1.57 1.24
C ASN A 55 -17.81 0.50 1.24
N ILE A 56 -17.07 0.31 0.15
CA ILE A 56 -15.94 -0.63 0.09
C ILE A 56 -14.85 -0.23 1.08
N VAL A 57 -14.58 1.07 1.23
CA VAL A 57 -13.62 1.57 2.22
C VAL A 57 -14.06 1.23 3.63
N LYS A 58 -15.33 1.49 3.98
CA LYS A 58 -15.90 1.16 5.31
C LYS A 58 -15.88 -0.33 5.58
N GLU A 59 -16.34 -1.14 4.63
CA GLU A 59 -16.30 -2.61 4.72
C GLU A 59 -14.87 -3.13 4.90
N THR A 60 -13.89 -2.53 4.22
CA THR A 60 -12.48 -2.91 4.38
C THR A 60 -11.96 -2.53 5.77
N ILE A 61 -12.29 -1.33 6.27
CA ILE A 61 -11.91 -0.89 7.60
C ILE A 61 -12.47 -1.84 8.67
N ASP A 62 -13.74 -2.23 8.53
CA ASP A 62 -14.41 -3.14 9.46
C ASP A 62 -13.83 -4.56 9.36
N ARG A 63 -13.69 -5.08 8.13
CA ARG A 63 -13.18 -6.44 7.87
C ARG A 63 -11.76 -6.66 8.42
N PHE A 64 -10.91 -5.65 8.34
CA PHE A 64 -9.51 -5.73 8.79
C PHE A 64 -9.27 -5.03 10.15
N ASN A 65 -10.34 -4.63 10.85
CA ASN A 65 -10.30 -4.08 12.20
C ASN A 65 -9.45 -2.80 12.33
N PHE A 66 -9.51 -1.90 11.34
CA PHE A 66 -8.79 -0.62 11.29
C PHE A 66 -9.56 0.56 11.88
N ALA A 67 -10.77 0.35 12.42
CA ALA A 67 -11.63 1.42 12.92
C ALA A 67 -10.90 2.32 13.93
N ASP A 68 -10.21 1.74 14.92
CA ASP A 68 -9.44 2.49 15.91
C ASP A 68 -8.28 3.27 15.28
N ALA A 69 -7.61 2.69 14.29
CA ALA A 69 -6.51 3.35 13.61
C ALA A 69 -6.99 4.57 12.80
N ILE A 70 -8.14 4.46 12.12
CA ILE A 70 -8.77 5.58 11.42
C ILE A 70 -9.27 6.64 12.41
N ASN A 71 -9.83 6.24 13.54
CA ASN A 71 -10.26 7.16 14.58
C ASN A 71 -9.07 7.91 15.20
N ASN A 72 -7.94 7.24 15.40
CA ASN A 72 -6.69 7.86 15.86
C ASN A 72 -6.12 8.84 14.81
N ILE A 73 -6.32 8.55 13.53
CA ILE A 73 -6.07 9.50 12.44
C ILE A 73 -7.11 10.63 12.44
N GLY A 74 -8.14 10.67 13.29
CA GLY A 74 -9.15 11.74 13.27
C GLY A 74 -10.28 11.53 12.26
N GLY A 75 -10.45 10.30 11.77
CA GLY A 75 -11.58 9.86 10.97
C GLY A 75 -11.44 10.09 9.46
N LEU A 76 -12.38 9.53 8.71
CA LEU A 76 -12.40 9.57 7.24
C LEU A 76 -12.50 11.00 6.66
N ASN A 77 -13.11 11.92 7.40
CA ASN A 77 -13.34 13.30 6.97
C ASN A 77 -12.21 14.26 7.38
N ARG A 78 -11.15 13.79 8.06
CA ARG A 78 -10.02 14.67 8.41
C ARG A 78 -9.35 15.17 7.14
N MET A 79 -9.11 16.48 7.08
CA MET A 79 -8.32 17.10 6.02
C MET A 79 -6.84 16.77 6.19
N ILE A 80 -6.22 16.33 5.08
CA ILE A 80 -4.80 16.08 4.91
C ILE A 80 -4.27 17.15 3.96
N GLY A 81 -3.19 17.82 4.35
CA GLY A 81 -2.50 18.77 3.47
C GLY A 81 -1.61 18.06 2.44
N GLU A 82 -1.15 18.80 1.44
CA GLU A 82 -0.30 18.28 0.38
C GLU A 82 0.94 17.53 0.91
N GLY A 83 1.29 16.41 0.27
CA GLY A 83 2.41 15.57 0.71
C GLY A 83 2.20 14.87 2.06
N GLY A 84 0.96 14.81 2.55
CA GLY A 84 0.61 14.24 3.85
C GLY A 84 0.86 15.18 5.02
N ALA A 85 0.90 16.49 4.78
CA ALA A 85 1.05 17.48 5.84
C ALA A 85 -0.06 17.29 6.89
N GLY A 86 0.34 17.26 8.16
CA GLY A 86 -0.54 16.97 9.28
C GLY A 86 -0.65 15.49 9.65
N LEU A 87 -0.01 14.56 8.93
CA LEU A 87 0.08 13.15 9.32
C LEU A 87 1.48 12.78 9.81
N SER A 88 1.53 12.08 10.95
CA SER A 88 2.70 11.37 11.45
C SER A 88 3.09 10.22 10.52
N PHE A 89 4.30 9.71 10.72
CA PHE A 89 4.82 8.59 9.92
C PHE A 89 3.94 7.33 10.05
N GLY A 90 3.49 6.99 11.26
CA GLY A 90 2.62 5.83 11.49
C GLY A 90 1.26 5.97 10.81
N GLU A 91 0.65 7.14 10.86
CA GLU A 91 -0.63 7.41 10.19
C GLU A 91 -0.50 7.26 8.65
N ARG A 92 0.62 7.69 8.07
CA ARG A 92 0.90 7.48 6.63
C ARG A 92 1.01 5.99 6.28
N GLN A 93 1.62 5.19 7.16
CA GLN A 93 1.71 3.74 6.98
C GLN A 93 0.34 3.07 7.06
N VAL A 94 -0.54 3.52 7.96
CA VAL A 94 -1.92 3.02 8.04
C VAL A 94 -2.68 3.31 6.73
N ILE A 95 -2.58 4.52 6.19
CA ILE A 95 -3.21 4.86 4.90
C ILE A 95 -2.65 3.98 3.78
N CYS A 96 -1.34 3.77 3.75
CA CYS A 96 -0.68 2.89 2.80
C CYS A 96 -1.21 1.45 2.87
N LEU A 97 -1.34 0.92 4.09
CA LEU A 97 -1.79 -0.44 4.33
C LEU A 97 -3.28 -0.61 3.98
N LEU A 98 -4.13 0.36 4.33
CA LEU A 98 -5.54 0.33 3.94
C LEU A 98 -5.72 0.42 2.43
N ARG A 99 -4.97 1.27 1.72
CA ARG A 99 -4.95 1.30 0.25
C ARG A 99 -4.62 -0.08 -0.33
N ALA A 100 -3.73 -0.83 0.33
CA ALA A 100 -3.42 -2.20 -0.05
C ALA A 100 -4.59 -3.15 0.04
N MET A 101 -5.27 -3.12 1.19
CA MET A 101 -6.41 -3.97 1.43
C MET A 101 -7.58 -3.64 0.48
N ILE A 102 -7.79 -2.35 0.19
CA ILE A 102 -8.81 -1.87 -0.77
C ILE A 102 -8.49 -2.32 -2.21
N SER A 103 -7.21 -2.31 -2.60
CA SER A 103 -6.81 -2.64 -3.98
C SER A 103 -6.97 -4.12 -4.36
N HIS A 104 -7.31 -5.00 -3.40
CA HIS A 104 -7.36 -6.46 -3.59
C HIS A 104 -6.10 -7.04 -4.23
N ALA A 105 -4.94 -6.40 -4.04
CA ALA A 105 -3.67 -6.83 -4.59
C ALA A 105 -3.32 -8.24 -4.13
N LYS A 106 -2.99 -9.13 -5.08
CA LYS A 106 -2.57 -10.51 -4.79
C LYS A 106 -1.18 -10.60 -4.16
N VAL A 107 -0.36 -9.57 -4.34
CA VAL A 107 1.01 -9.47 -3.81
C VAL A 107 1.20 -8.04 -3.32
N ILE A 108 1.57 -7.86 -2.05
CA ILE A 108 1.90 -6.56 -1.46
C ILE A 108 3.39 -6.58 -1.12
N PHE A 109 4.16 -5.65 -1.67
CA PHE A 109 5.58 -5.49 -1.36
C PHE A 109 5.77 -4.39 -0.32
N VAL A 110 6.24 -4.74 0.87
CA VAL A 110 6.45 -3.79 1.99
C VAL A 110 7.95 -3.58 2.18
N SER A 111 8.51 -2.49 1.66
CA SER A 111 9.96 -2.20 1.75
C SER A 111 10.31 -1.40 3.01
N PHE A 112 10.67 -2.06 4.11
CA PHE A 112 11.10 -1.37 5.33
C PHE A 112 12.41 -0.60 5.11
N ASN A 113 12.39 0.73 5.21
CA ASN A 113 13.62 1.49 5.42
C ASN A 113 13.97 1.44 6.90
N PHE A 114 14.91 0.58 7.27
CA PHE A 114 15.59 0.69 8.56
C PHE A 114 16.50 1.91 8.51
N SER A 115 16.09 3.01 9.13
CA SER A 115 17.03 4.05 9.56
C SER A 115 17.89 3.45 10.68
N THR A 116 19.06 2.94 10.30
CA THR A 116 20.27 2.68 11.12
C THR A 116 20.04 2.22 12.56
N GLY A 117 20.22 0.93 12.81
CA GLY A 117 20.30 0.40 14.18
C GLY A 117 20.26 -1.12 14.30
N THR A 118 21.28 -1.79 13.77
CA THR A 118 21.76 -3.12 14.24
C THR A 118 20.84 -4.36 14.07
N ARG A 119 21.24 -5.19 13.09
CA ARG A 119 21.23 -6.67 13.03
C ARG A 119 20.03 -7.46 13.63
N LYS A 120 19.26 -8.11 12.74
CA LYS A 120 19.24 -9.59 12.51
C LYS A 120 18.02 -9.93 11.64
N MET A 121 18.27 -10.46 10.46
CA MET A 121 17.27 -11.08 9.61
C MET A 121 17.06 -12.51 10.16
N LEU A 122 15.88 -12.80 10.69
CA LEU A 122 15.46 -14.16 11.00
C LEU A 122 14.90 -14.76 9.70
N CYS A 123 15.52 -15.88 9.30
CA CYS A 123 15.08 -16.73 8.20
C CYS A 123 13.73 -17.39 8.51
#